data_AF-A0A4R2B3F9-F1
#
_entry.id   AF-A0A4R2B3F9-F1
#
_cell.length_a   1.000
_cell.length_b   1.000
_cell.length_c   1.000
_cell.angle_alpha   90.00
_cell.angle_beta   90.00
_cell.angle_gamma   90.00
#
_symmetry.space_group_name_H-M   'P 1'
#
loop_
_entity.id
_entity.type
_entity.pdbx_description
1 polymer ?
#
loop_
_entity_poly.entity_id
_entity_poly.type
_entity_poly.pdbx_seq_one_letter_code
_entity_poly.pdbx_strand_id
1 'polypeptide(L)'
;MNQINNKIKENWLKNIILFLSSQTISLFGYSLVQYAIMWHITLTTESGLMMTLYILCGFIPTFILSPVAGVWADRYNRKMLIMLADGLIAIATLTLAILFSMGFDAIWLLFVMAAVRAFGTGIQMPAGRGYFTADCP
;
A
#
# COMPACT_ATOMS: atom_id res chain seq x y z
N MET A 1 -27.76 -23.36 21.54
CA MET A 1 -27.80 -22.41 20.40
C MET A 1 -27.55 -20.95 20.80
N ASN A 2 -28.11 -20.41 21.90
CA ASN A 2 -27.88 -19.00 22.29
C ASN A 2 -26.44 -18.63 22.70
N GLN A 3 -25.68 -19.56 23.30
CA GLN A 3 -24.29 -19.32 23.72
C GLN A 3 -23.30 -19.22 22.55
N ILE A 4 -23.57 -19.92 21.44
CA ILE A 4 -22.72 -19.89 20.24
C ILE A 4 -22.93 -18.58 19.48
N ASN A 5 -24.18 -18.13 19.36
CA ASN A 5 -24.50 -16.83 18.73
C ASN A 5 -23.87 -15.64 19.48
N ASN A 6 -23.85 -15.66 20.81
CA ASN A 6 -23.20 -14.59 21.58
C ASN A 6 -21.67 -14.60 21.42
N LYS A 7 -21.01 -15.76 21.35
CA LYS A 7 -19.57 -15.87 21.08
C LYS A 7 -19.19 -15.36 19.67
N ILE A 8 -20.01 -15.66 18.67
CA ILE A 8 -19.79 -15.15 17.29
C ILE A 8 -19.97 -13.63 17.28
N LYS A 9 -20.99 -13.11 17.99
CA LYS A 9 -21.28 -11.68 18.11
C LYS A 9 -20.26 -10.90 18.98
N GLU A 10 -19.53 -11.53 19.89
CA GLU A 10 -18.41 -10.89 20.61
C GLU A 10 -17.13 -10.86 19.78
N ASN A 11 -16.87 -11.90 18.99
CA ASN A 11 -15.63 -12.01 18.21
C ASN A 11 -15.58 -11.07 17.00
N TRP A 12 -16.72 -10.67 16.42
CA TRP A 12 -16.72 -9.78 15.27
C TRP A 12 -16.18 -8.38 15.60
N LEU A 13 -16.49 -7.83 16.79
CA LEU A 13 -15.99 -6.51 17.22
C LEU A 13 -14.48 -6.58 17.42
N LYS A 14 -14.00 -7.66 18.05
CA LYS A 14 -12.57 -7.86 18.28
C LYS A 14 -11.81 -8.02 16.97
N ASN A 15 -12.35 -8.77 16.00
CA ASN A 15 -11.77 -8.90 14.67
C ASN A 15 -11.80 -7.59 13.88
N ILE A 16 -12.89 -6.81 13.95
CA ILE A 16 -12.99 -5.51 13.30
C ILE A 16 -11.97 -4.54 13.90
N ILE A 17 -11.84 -4.48 15.22
CA ILE A 17 -10.86 -3.62 15.90
C ILE A 17 -9.43 -4.07 15.55
N LEU A 18 -9.13 -5.37 15.53
CA LEU A 18 -7.83 -5.90 15.10
C LEU A 18 -7.52 -5.59 13.63
N PHE A 19 -8.52 -5.68 12.75
CA PHE A 19 -8.37 -5.35 11.33
C PHE A 19 -8.15 -3.85 11.13
N LEU A 20 -8.97 -3.01 11.75
CA LEU A 20 -8.87 -1.55 11.69
C LEU A 20 -7.56 -1.05 12.29
N SER A 21 -7.10 -1.60 13.41
CA SER A 21 -5.83 -1.21 14.03
C SER A 21 -4.65 -1.56 13.13
N SER A 22 -4.63 -2.78 12.58
CA SER A 22 -3.61 -3.21 11.62
C SER A 22 -3.61 -2.32 10.38
N GLN A 23 -4.79 -2.03 9.83
CA GLN A 23 -4.93 -1.16 8.66
C GLN A 23 -4.45 0.26 8.93
N THR A 24 -4.74 0.80 10.12
CA THR A 24 -4.30 2.14 10.54
C THR A 24 -2.78 2.19 10.66
N ILE A 25 -2.18 1.18 11.29
CA ILE A 25 -0.72 1.09 11.44
C ILE A 25 -0.05 0.99 10.06
N SER A 26 -0.58 0.18 9.15
CA SER A 26 -0.07 0.05 7.78
C SER A 26 -0.18 1.36 7.00
N LEU A 27 -1.31 2.05 7.07
CA LEU A 27 -1.52 3.36 6.42
C LEU A 27 -0.58 4.43 6.98
N PHE A 28 -0.38 4.42 8.29
CA PHE A 28 0.52 5.35 8.96
C PHE A 28 1.98 5.12 8.53
N GLY A 29 2.44 3.87 8.52
CA GLY A 29 3.76 3.51 8.03
C GLY A 29 3.95 3.90 6.56
N TYR A 30 2.97 3.60 5.71
CA TYR A 30 3.00 3.97 4.29
C TYR A 30 3.18 5.49 4.09
N SER A 31 2.43 6.27 4.87
CA SER A 31 2.48 7.74 4.86
C SER A 31 3.85 8.25 5.30
N LEU A 32 4.40 7.71 6.40
CA LEU A 32 5.72 8.08 6.90
C LEU A 32 6.82 7.84 5.86
N VAL A 33 6.85 6.66 5.23
CA VAL A 33 7.86 6.37 4.21
C VAL A 33 7.65 7.28 2.99
N GLN A 34 6.41 7.67 2.67
CA GLN A 34 6.14 8.63 1.59
C GLN A 34 6.74 10.02 1.88
N TYR A 35 6.55 10.53 3.10
CA TYR A 35 7.14 11.80 3.53
C TYR A 35 8.66 11.74 3.60
N ALA A 36 9.23 10.62 4.08
CA ALA A 36 10.69 10.44 4.16
C ALA A 36 11.35 10.52 2.78
N ILE A 37 10.78 9.84 1.77
CA ILE A 37 11.29 9.89 0.39
C ILE A 37 11.15 11.31 -0.18
N MET A 38 10.00 11.94 0.02
CA MET A 38 9.76 13.29 -0.48
C MET A 38 10.75 14.30 0.11
N TRP A 39 10.99 14.24 1.42
CA TRP A 39 11.97 15.10 2.09
C TRP A 39 13.39 14.82 1.62
N HIS A 40 13.76 13.55 1.43
CA HIS A 40 15.07 13.19 0.91
C HIS A 40 15.29 13.76 -0.50
N ILE A 41 14.35 13.59 -1.43
CA ILE A 41 14.47 14.15 -2.79
C ILE A 41 14.63 15.67 -2.76
N THR A 42 13.86 16.36 -1.90
CA THR A 42 13.95 17.81 -1.73
C THR A 42 15.33 18.24 -1.27
N LEU A 43 15.92 17.57 -0.26
CA LEU A 43 17.25 17.90 0.24
C LEU A 43 18.37 17.55 -0.73
N THR A 44 18.28 16.40 -1.43
CA THR A 44 19.37 15.93 -2.31
C THR A 44 19.41 16.70 -3.62
N THR A 45 18.26 17.15 -4.11
CA THR A 45 18.16 17.71 -5.46
C THR A 45 17.99 19.23 -5.48
N GLU A 46 17.46 19.82 -4.39
CA GLU A 46 17.13 21.24 -4.25
C GLU A 46 16.30 21.83 -5.41
N SER A 47 15.70 20.98 -6.24
CA SER A 47 15.04 21.34 -7.50
C SER A 47 13.66 20.71 -7.59
N GLY A 48 12.64 21.56 -7.76
CA GLY A 48 11.24 21.14 -7.87
C GLY A 48 10.95 20.28 -9.11
N LEU A 49 11.82 20.28 -10.12
CA LEU A 49 11.67 19.47 -11.33
C LEU A 49 11.78 17.96 -11.03
N MET A 50 12.78 17.53 -10.25
CA MET A 50 12.93 16.12 -9.86
C MET A 50 11.77 15.66 -8.96
N MET A 51 11.29 16.52 -8.06
CA MET A 51 10.13 16.23 -7.23
C MET A 51 8.87 15.99 -8.08
N THR A 52 8.65 16.82 -9.10
CA THR A 52 7.50 16.67 -10.00
C THR A 52 7.61 15.39 -10.84
N LEU A 53 8.81 15.07 -11.34
CA LEU A 53 9.08 13.81 -12.05
C LEU A 53 8.82 12.57 -11.18
N TYR A 54 9.22 12.61 -9.91
CA TYR A 54 8.93 11.54 -8.95
C TYR A 54 7.42 11.35 -8.75
N ILE A 55 6.68 12.45 -8.57
CA ILE A 55 5.21 12.41 -8.43
C ILE A 55 4.57 11.83 -9.70
N LEU A 56 5.02 12.25 -10.89
CA LEU A 56 4.53 11.73 -12.17
C LEU A 56 4.81 10.24 -12.32
N CYS A 57 6.00 9.77 -11.93
CA CYS A 57 6.31 8.33 -11.89
C CYS A 57 5.45 7.55 -10.89
N GLY A 58 4.92 8.19 -9.85
CA GLY A 58 3.94 7.57 -8.95
C GLY A 58 2.51 7.57 -9.52
N PHE A 59 2.13 8.62 -10.25
CA PHE A 59 0.77 8.77 -10.77
C PHE A 59 0.53 8.01 -12.08
N ILE A 60 1.48 8.04 -13.02
CA ILE A 60 1.33 7.42 -14.34
C ILE A 60 1.05 5.92 -14.26
N PRO A 61 1.80 5.11 -13.49
CA PRO A 61 1.53 3.69 -13.39
C PRO A 61 0.19 3.43 -12.71
N THR A 62 -0.12 4.17 -11.64
CA THR A 62 -1.42 4.06 -10.95
C THR A 62 -2.59 4.33 -11.90
N PHE A 63 -2.46 5.36 -12.75
CA PHE A 63 -3.48 5.73 -13.72
C PHE A 63 -3.69 4.67 -14.80
N ILE A 64 -2.61 4.09 -15.33
CA ILE A 64 -2.66 2.99 -16.31
C ILE A 64 -3.23 1.71 -15.69
N LEU A 65 -2.88 1.44 -14.43
CA LEU A 65 -3.33 0.25 -13.73
C LEU A 65 -4.77 0.34 -13.24
N SER A 66 -5.34 1.52 -13.05
CA SER A 66 -6.72 1.69 -12.59
C SER A 66 -7.74 0.88 -13.41
N PRO A 67 -7.80 0.96 -14.76
CA PRO A 67 -8.71 0.13 -15.55
C PRO A 67 -8.34 -1.36 -15.56
N VAL A 68 -7.05 -1.69 -15.53
CA VAL A 68 -6.55 -3.08 -15.54
C VAL A 68 -6.88 -3.78 -14.22
N ALA A 69 -6.74 -3.07 -13.10
CA ALA A 69 -7.09 -3.53 -11.76
C ALA A 69 -8.59 -3.86 -11.66
N GLY A 70 -9.45 -3.11 -12.35
CA GLY A 70 -10.89 -3.42 -12.46
C GLY A 70 -11.15 -4.79 -13.11
N VAL A 71 -10.48 -5.07 -14.23
CA VAL A 71 -10.61 -6.38 -14.94
C VAL A 71 -10.03 -7.52 -14.10
N TRP A 72 -8.90 -7.28 -13.42
CA TRP A 72 -8.22 -8.30 -12.62
C TRP A 72 -8.99 -8.60 -11.32
N ALA A 73 -9.61 -7.60 -10.70
CA ALA A 73 -10.45 -7.77 -9.52
C ALA A 73 -11.74 -8.57 -9.81
N ASP A 74 -12.17 -8.61 -11.07
CA ASP A 74 -13.33 -9.39 -11.52
C ASP A 74 -12.97 -10.85 -11.85
N ARG A 75 -11.72 -11.11 -12.29
CA ARG A 75 -11.25 -12.46 -12.64
C ARG A 75 -10.49 -13.22 -11.56
N TYR A 76 -9.82 -12.53 -10.64
CA TYR A 76 -8.95 -13.15 -9.63
C TYR A 76 -9.41 -12.91 -8.20
N ASN A 77 -9.02 -13.81 -7.29
CA ASN A 77 -9.25 -13.65 -5.86
C ASN A 77 -8.57 -12.39 -5.33
N ARG A 78 -9.38 -11.36 -5.05
CA ARG A 78 -8.98 -10.01 -4.61
C ARG A 78 -7.97 -10.04 -3.45
N LYS A 79 -8.18 -10.95 -2.49
CA LYS A 79 -7.28 -11.19 -1.34
C LYS A 79 -5.84 -11.52 -1.74
N MET A 80 -5.65 -12.36 -2.74
CA MET A 80 -4.33 -12.84 -3.17
C MET A 80 -3.58 -11.73 -3.92
N LEU A 81 -4.29 -10.94 -4.74
CA LEU A 81 -3.69 -9.81 -5.46
C LEU A 81 -3.12 -8.76 -4.51
N ILE A 82 -3.87 -8.42 -3.45
CA ILE A 82 -3.45 -7.43 -2.45
C ILE A 82 -2.26 -7.94 -1.64
N MET A 83 -2.29 -9.20 -1.18
CA MET A 83 -1.16 -9.78 -0.46
C MET A 83 0.12 -9.80 -1.29
N LEU A 84 0.03 -10.13 -2.58
CA LEU A 84 1.19 -10.10 -3.49
C LEU A 84 1.71 -8.68 -3.71
N ALA A 85 0.80 -7.72 -3.91
CA ALA A 85 1.17 -6.31 -4.09
C ALA A 85 1.83 -5.73 -2.84
N ASP A 86 1.24 -5.95 -1.67
CA ASP A 86 1.78 -5.50 -0.39
C ASP A 86 3.11 -6.18 -0.08
N GLY A 87 3.22 -7.49 -0.35
CA GLY A 87 4.46 -8.23 -0.19
C GLY A 87 5.57 -7.68 -1.09
N LEU A 88 5.26 -7.35 -2.34
CA LEU A 88 6.24 -6.80 -3.28
C LEU A 88 6.68 -5.38 -2.87
N ILE A 89 5.75 -4.54 -2.39
CA ILE A 89 6.09 -3.23 -1.82
C ILE A 89 6.96 -3.37 -0.57
N ALA A 90 6.62 -4.30 0.34
CA ALA A 90 7.38 -4.53 1.56
C ALA A 90 8.81 -4.98 1.26
N ILE A 91 8.99 -5.91 0.32
CA ILE A 91 10.31 -6.37 -0.12
C ILE A 91 11.09 -5.21 -0.76
N ALA A 92 10.48 -4.46 -1.69
CA ALA A 92 11.14 -3.32 -2.33
C ALA A 92 11.56 -2.24 -1.30
N THR A 93 10.71 -1.97 -0.32
CA THR A 93 10.99 -1.03 0.78
C THR A 93 12.14 -1.51 1.66
N LEU A 94 12.17 -2.81 1.97
CA LEU A 94 13.23 -3.42 2.77
C LEU A 94 14.56 -3.40 2.02
N THR A 95 14.55 -3.72 0.72
CA THR A 95 15.73 -3.59 -0.14
C THR A 95 16.24 -2.16 -0.17
N LEU A 96 15.35 -1.17 -0.35
CA LEU A 96 15.76 0.24 -0.34
C LEU A 96 16.36 0.65 1.01
N ALA A 97 15.77 0.22 2.13
CA ALA A 97 16.27 0.51 3.47
C ALA A 97 17.68 -0.06 3.70
N ILE A 98 17.94 -1.29 3.21
CA ILE A 98 19.27 -1.91 3.28
C ILE A 98 20.28 -1.13 2.43
N LEU A 99 19.92 -0.76 1.20
CA LEU A 99 20.81 0.00 0.31
C LEU A 99 21.15 1.39 0.89
N PHE A 100 20.18 2.05 1.51
CA PHE A 100 20.39 3.31 2.24
C PHE A 100 21.34 3.12 3.43
N SER A 101 21.18 2.03 4.19
CA SER A 101 22.08 1.72 5.30
C SER A 101 23.51 1.41 4.84
N MET A 102 23.70 1.06 3.56
CA MET A 102 25.01 0.86 2.93
C MET A 102 25.57 2.14 2.29
N GLY A 103 24.83 3.26 2.30
CA GLY A 103 25.25 4.56 1.74
C GLY A 103 25.09 4.70 0.23
N PHE A 104 24.26 3.87 -0.41
CA PHE A 104 23.95 3.98 -1.83
C PHE A 104 22.78 4.94 -2.08
N ASP A 105 23.09 6.23 -2.23
CA ASP A 105 22.11 7.31 -2.44
C ASP A 105 21.77 7.49 -3.94
N ALA A 106 21.44 6.41 -4.63
CA ALA A 106 21.11 6.49 -6.05
C ALA A 106 19.65 6.94 -6.26
N ILE A 107 19.45 8.16 -6.75
CA ILE A 107 18.15 8.74 -7.12
C ILE A 107 17.31 7.80 -8.02
N TRP A 108 17.97 6.97 -8.85
CA TRP A 108 17.32 5.97 -9.69
C TRP A 108 16.52 4.92 -8.89
N LEU A 109 16.98 4.54 -7.69
CA LEU A 109 16.28 3.61 -6.81
C LEU A 109 14.95 4.19 -6.30
N LEU A 110 14.90 5.52 -6.10
CA LEU A 110 13.68 6.21 -5.68
C LEU A 110 12.62 6.19 -6.79
N PHE A 111 13.03 6.31 -8.07
CA PHE A 111 12.13 6.16 -9.21
C PHE A 111 11.56 4.74 -9.31
N VAL A 112 12.40 3.71 -9.16
CA VAL A 112 11.95 2.31 -9.15
C VAL A 112 10.96 2.07 -8.00
N MET A 113 11.26 2.60 -6.82
CA MET A 113 10.38 2.48 -5.66
C MET A 113 9.05 3.23 -5.84
N ALA A 114 9.06 4.41 -6.48
CA ALA A 114 7.85 5.14 -6.84
C ALA A 114 6.95 4.33 -7.77
N ALA A 115 7.54 3.72 -8.81
CA ALA A 115 6.82 2.86 -9.73
C ALA A 115 6.24 1.65 -8.99
N VAL A 116 7.05 0.92 -8.21
CA VAL A 116 6.59 -0.24 -7.44
C VAL A 116 5.44 0.10 -6.50
N ARG A 117 5.52 1.23 -5.79
CA ARG A 117 4.42 1.69 -4.93
C ARG A 117 3.15 2.01 -5.73
N ALA A 118 3.29 2.69 -6.86
CA ALA A 118 2.18 3.00 -7.75
C ALA A 118 1.47 1.73 -8.23
N PHE A 119 2.22 0.66 -8.46
CA PHE A 119 1.64 -0.63 -8.80
C PHE A 119 0.77 -1.21 -7.69
N GLY A 120 1.23 -1.18 -6.44
CA GLY A 120 0.44 -1.76 -5.34
C GLY A 120 -0.72 -0.88 -4.86
N THR A 121 -0.61 0.45 -4.91
CA THR A 121 -1.73 1.34 -4.56
C THR A 121 -2.90 1.22 -5.53
N GLY A 122 -2.64 1.01 -6.82
CA GLY A 122 -3.68 0.76 -7.83
C GLY A 122 -4.54 -0.47 -7.55
N ILE A 123 -4.00 -1.45 -6.80
CA ILE A 123 -4.65 -2.73 -6.47
C ILE A 123 -5.42 -2.66 -5.15
N GLN A 124 -5.04 -1.78 -4.22
CA GLN A 124 -5.66 -1.71 -2.87
C GLN A 124 -7.05 -1.05 -2.84
N MET A 125 -7.36 -0.12 -3.75
CA MET A 125 -8.60 0.67 -3.71
C MET A 125 -9.94 -0.11 -3.79
N PRO A 126 -10.08 -1.27 -4.46
CA PRO A 126 -11.36 -1.99 -4.51
C PRO A 126 -11.65 -2.86 -3.27
N ALA A 127 -10.71 -3.01 -2.34
CA ALA A 127 -10.74 -4.10 -1.35
C ALA A 127 -11.30 -3.75 0.04
N GLY A 128 -11.17 -2.49 0.47
CA GLY A 128 -11.61 -2.08 1.81
C GLY A 128 -13.13 -2.11 2.00
N ARG A 129 -13.91 -2.02 0.91
CA ARG A 129 -15.38 -1.89 0.98
C ARG A 129 -16.14 -3.22 1.06
N GLY A 130 -15.50 -4.35 0.76
CA GLY A 130 -16.18 -5.66 0.67
C GLY A 130 -16.26 -6.46 1.97
N TYR A 131 -15.47 -6.11 2.99
CA TYR A 131 -15.43 -6.88 4.24
C TYR A 131 -16.51 -6.41 5.23
N PHE A 132 -16.79 -5.11 5.27
CA PHE A 132 -17.80 -4.54 6.15
C PHE A 132 -19.23 -4.94 5.79
N THR A 133 -19.48 -5.33 4.53
CA THR A 133 -20.83 -5.71 4.06
C THR A 133 -21.13 -7.20 4.22
N ALA A 134 -20.14 -8.07 4.43
CA ALA A 134 -20.35 -9.51 4.57
C ALA A 134 -20.63 -9.97 6.02
N ASP A 135 -20.17 -9.20 7.01
CA ASP A 135 -20.28 -9.55 8.44
C ASP A 135 -21.32 -8.69 9.21
N CYS A 136 -22.05 -7.79 8.52
CA CYS A 136 -23.14 -7.04 9.14
C CYS A 136 -24.40 -7.94 9.19
N PRO A 137 -24.99 -8.21 10.37
CA PRO A 137 -26.20 -9.03 10.48
C PRO A 137 -27.43 -8.37 9.85
#